data_AF-A0A482VZN7-F1
#
_entry.id   AF-A0A482VZN7-F1
#
_cell.length_a   1.000
_cell.length_b   1.000
_cell.length_c   1.000
_cell.angle_alpha   90.00
_cell.angle_beta   90.00
_cell.angle_gamma   90.00
#
_symmetry.space_group_name_H-M   'P 1'
#
loop_
_entity.id
_entity.type
_entity.pdbx_description
1 polymer ?
#
loop_
_entity_poly.entity_id
_entity_poly.type
_entity_poly.pdbx_seq_one_letter_code
_entity_poly.pdbx_strand_id
1 'polypeptide(L)'
;KTVSLARTLFREFSKTTPVQSTEVVTPKFHKLKEAQKKFGIEDNVPVHLKGGVTDKLLYQLTILVTLTGVGLSFETFYRLINK
;
A
#
# COMPACT_ATOMS: atom_id res chain seq x y z
N LYS A 1 -0.88 -0.09 43.74
CA LYS A 1 -2.14 -0.62 43.17
C LYS A 1 -2.93 0.43 42.37
N THR A 2 -2.74 1.74 42.62
CA THR A 2 -3.41 2.86 41.95
C THR A 2 -3.00 3.04 40.47
N VAL A 3 -1.73 2.81 40.14
CA VAL A 3 -1.20 2.93 38.77
C VAL A 3 -1.89 1.96 37.78
N SER A 4 -2.30 0.79 38.26
CA SER A 4 -3.01 -0.18 37.43
C SER A 4 -4.38 0.33 37.02
N LEU A 5 -5.12 0.97 37.94
CA LEU A 5 -6.47 1.48 37.70
C LEU A 5 -6.46 2.66 36.73
N ALA A 6 -5.52 3.59 36.91
CA ALA A 6 -5.34 4.70 35.96
C ALA A 6 -5.07 4.17 34.55
N ARG A 7 -4.23 3.14 34.42
CA ARG A 7 -3.93 2.51 33.13
C ARG A 7 -5.16 1.82 32.51
N THR A 8 -6.00 1.16 33.32
CA THR A 8 -7.26 0.59 32.82
C THR A 8 -8.24 1.67 32.38
N LEU A 9 -8.39 2.75 33.15
CA LEU A 9 -9.30 3.86 32.83
C LEU A 9 -8.86 4.60 31.56
N PHE A 10 -7.57 4.87 31.39
CA PHE A 10 -7.03 5.41 30.13
C PHE A 10 -7.28 4.47 28.97
N ARG A 11 -7.13 3.15 29.17
CA ARG A 11 -7.42 2.15 28.14
C ARG A 11 -8.90 2.14 27.77
N GLU A 12 -9.83 2.25 28.73
CA GLU A 12 -11.27 2.36 28.45
C GLU A 12 -11.62 3.67 27.74
N PHE A 13 -10.99 4.79 28.10
CA PHE A 13 -11.20 6.09 27.45
C PHE A 13 -10.70 6.10 25.99
N SER A 14 -9.61 5.39 25.70
CA SER A 14 -9.09 5.21 24.34
C SER A 14 -9.74 4.08 23.55
N LYS A 15 -10.72 3.35 24.11
CA LYS A 15 -11.54 2.45 23.30
C LYS A 15 -12.51 3.29 22.48
N THR A 16 -12.22 3.45 21.20
CA THR A 16 -13.31 3.70 20.24
C THR A 16 -14.30 2.55 20.39
N THR A 17 -15.56 2.86 20.69
CA THR A 17 -16.66 1.88 20.83
C THR A 17 -16.47 0.76 19.81
N PRO A 18 -16.34 -0.52 20.21
CA PRO A 18 -16.53 -1.58 19.24
C PRO A 18 -17.94 -1.35 18.74
N VAL A 19 -18.09 -0.96 17.48
CA VAL A 19 -19.40 -0.95 16.85
C VAL A 19 -19.93 -2.36 17.07
N GLN A 20 -20.90 -2.50 17.97
CA GLN A 20 -21.64 -3.73 18.15
C GLN A 20 -22.56 -3.82 16.94
N SER A 21 -21.97 -4.08 15.78
CA SER A 21 -22.66 -4.22 14.51
C SER A 21 -23.38 -5.56 14.55
N THR A 22 -24.59 -5.57 15.11
CA THR A 22 -25.71 -6.27 14.48
C THR A 22 -26.07 -5.54 13.18
N GLU A 23 -25.08 -5.31 12.32
CA GLU A 23 -25.19 -4.51 11.11
C GLU A 23 -24.84 -5.44 9.97
N VAL A 24 -25.79 -5.59 9.04
CA VAL A 24 -25.63 -6.24 7.74
C VAL A 24 -24.21 -5.99 7.25
N VAL A 25 -23.34 -7.01 7.28
CA VAL A 25 -21.96 -6.85 6.81
C VAL A 25 -22.07 -6.52 5.34
N THR A 26 -22.04 -5.23 5.01
CA THR A 26 -22.18 -4.84 3.62
C THR A 26 -21.02 -5.50 2.87
N PRO A 27 -21.24 -6.01 1.65
CA PRO A 27 -20.23 -6.75 0.90
C PRO A 27 -18.90 -5.98 0.73
N LYS A 28 -18.91 -4.65 0.94
CA LYS A 28 -17.72 -3.79 0.97
C LYS A 28 -16.79 -4.07 2.15
N PHE A 29 -17.30 -4.37 3.35
CA PHE A 29 -16.47 -4.68 4.52
C PHE A 29 -15.71 -6.00 4.37
N HIS A 30 -16.32 -7.00 3.73
CA HIS A 30 -15.64 -8.26 3.41
C HIS A 30 -14.43 -8.04 2.50
N LYS A 31 -14.60 -7.30 1.40
CA LYS A 31 -13.51 -6.96 0.47
C LYS A 31 -12.38 -6.18 1.15
N LEU A 32 -12.72 -5.27 2.06
CA LEU A 32 -11.72 -4.54 2.84
C LEU A 32 -10.90 -5.48 3.73
N LYS A 33 -11.56 -6.41 4.42
CA LYS A 33 -10.87 -7.39 5.28
C LYS A 33 -9.98 -8.34 4.48
N GLU A 34 -10.42 -8.75 3.30
CA GLU A 34 -9.62 -9.54 2.36
C GLU A 34 -8.38 -8.77 1.89
N ALA A 35 -8.54 -7.49 1.53
CA ALA A 35 -7.41 -6.62 1.17
C ALA A 35 -6.45 -6.44 2.36
N GLN A 36 -6.96 -6.13 3.57
CA GLN A 36 -6.15 -6.02 4.78
C GLN A 36 -5.36 -7.31 5.06
N LYS A 37 -6.00 -8.48 4.87
CA LYS A 37 -5.33 -9.78 5.00
C LYS A 37 -4.21 -9.95 3.96
N LYS A 38 -4.47 -9.64 2.70
CA LYS A 38 -3.46 -9.74 1.62
C LYS A 38 -2.26 -8.83 1.86
N PHE A 39 -2.49 -7.56 2.20
CA PHE A 39 -1.42 -6.58 2.42
C PHE A 39 -0.78 -6.65 3.82
N GLY A 40 -1.38 -7.38 4.75
CA GLY A 40 -0.88 -7.58 6.11
C GLY A 40 0.08 -8.77 6.28
N ILE A 41 0.32 -9.59 5.25
CA ILE A 41 1.27 -10.69 5.31
C ILE A 41 2.69 -10.13 5.45
N GLU A 42 3.45 -10.60 6.44
CA GLU A 42 4.86 -10.20 6.61
C GLU A 42 5.77 -11.03 5.69
N ASP A 43 5.82 -10.65 4.42
CA ASP A 43 6.52 -11.36 3.34
C ASP A 43 7.79 -10.63 2.85
N ASN A 44 8.20 -9.54 3.51
CA ASN A 44 9.28 -8.63 3.09
C ASN A 44 9.10 -8.06 1.66
N VAL A 45 7.91 -8.19 1.06
CA VAL A 45 7.62 -7.63 -0.26
C VAL A 45 7.27 -6.14 -0.09
N PRO A 46 7.91 -5.24 -0.85
CA PRO A 46 7.58 -3.82 -0.77
C PRO A 46 6.14 -3.55 -1.24
N VAL A 47 5.51 -2.52 -0.66
CA VAL A 47 4.07 -2.24 -0.85
C VAL A 47 3.64 -2.13 -2.32
N HIS A 48 4.50 -1.60 -3.19
CA HIS A 48 4.22 -1.41 -4.63
C HIS A 48 4.33 -2.69 -5.48
N LEU A 49 4.75 -3.82 -4.89
CA LEU A 49 4.75 -5.14 -5.53
C LEU A 49 3.82 -6.13 -4.82
N LYS A 50 3.18 -5.70 -3.72
CA LYS A 50 2.41 -6.56 -2.82
C LYS A 50 1.05 -6.95 -3.40
N GLY A 51 0.57 -6.24 -4.44
CA GLY A 51 -0.59 -6.61 -5.23
C GLY A 51 -0.36 -7.85 -6.11
N GLY A 52 0.90 -8.23 -6.36
CA GLY A 52 1.28 -9.50 -7.00
C GLY A 52 1.81 -9.35 -8.42
N VAL A 53 1.36 -10.23 -9.33
CA VAL A 53 1.91 -10.30 -10.70
C VAL A 53 1.61 -9.05 -11.52
N THR A 54 0.41 -8.48 -11.38
CA THR A 54 0.02 -7.26 -12.10
C THR A 54 0.97 -6.11 -11.78
N ASP A 55 1.31 -5.92 -10.50
CA ASP A 55 2.23 -4.87 -10.06
C ASP A 55 3.62 -5.05 -10.68
N LYS A 56 4.12 -6.29 -10.73
CA LYS A 56 5.43 -6.62 -11.33
C LYS A 56 5.45 -6.30 -12.82
N LEU A 57 4.40 -6.69 -13.56
CA LEU A 57 4.29 -6.40 -14.99
C LEU A 57 4.21 -4.90 -15.25
N LEU A 58 3.39 -4.20 -14.48
CA LEU A 58 3.24 -2.75 -14.61
C LEU A 58 4.57 -2.03 -14.33
N TYR A 59 5.27 -2.43 -13.26
CA TYR A 59 6.57 -1.88 -12.91
C TYR A 59 7.61 -2.08 -14.02
N GLN A 60 7.71 -3.29 -14.57
CA GLN A 60 8.63 -3.59 -15.68
C GLN A 60 8.32 -2.76 -16.91
N LEU A 61 7.04 -2.63 -17.27
CA LEU A 61 6.60 -1.81 -18.39
C LEU A 61 6.95 -0.34 -18.19
N THR A 62 6.71 0.20 -16.99
CA THR A 62 7.07 1.58 -16.66
C THR A 62 8.57 1.80 -16.80
N ILE A 63 9.40 0.91 -16.26
CA ILE A 63 10.86 1.02 -16.41
C ILE A 63 11.28 0.99 -17.88
N LEU A 64 10.72 0.08 -18.68
CA LEU A 64 11.05 -0.03 -20.11
C LEU A 64 10.75 1.29 -20.84
N VAL A 65 9.54 1.83 -20.63
CA VAL A 65 9.11 3.08 -21.26
C VAL A 65 9.98 4.25 -20.81
N THR A 66 10.29 4.36 -19.51
CA THR A 66 11.13 5.44 -18.98
C THR A 66 12.56 5.36 -19.53
N LEU A 67 13.19 4.19 -19.52
CA LEU A 67 14.55 4.03 -20.04
C LEU A 67 14.62 4.31 -21.54
N THR A 68 13.62 3.84 -22.30
CA THR A 68 13.52 4.14 -23.74
C THR A 68 13.38 5.64 -23.99
N GLY A 69 12.47 6.31 -23.27
CA GLY A 69 12.26 7.74 -23.40
C GLY A 69 13.51 8.55 -23.06
N VAL A 70 14.21 8.18 -21.99
CA VAL A 70 15.49 8.79 -21.60
C VAL A 70 16.55 8.58 -22.68
N GLY A 71 16.71 7.35 -23.19
CA GLY A 71 17.68 7.04 -24.24
C GLY A 71 17.45 7.84 -25.52
N LEU A 72 16.19 7.93 -25.98
CA LEU A 72 15.83 8.73 -27.16
C LEU A 72 16.06 10.23 -26.94
N SER A 73 15.81 10.71 -25.72
CA SER A 73 16.08 12.11 -25.35
C SER A 73 17.57 12.43 -25.42
N PHE A 74 18.42 11.55 -24.88
CA PHE A 74 19.88 11.69 -24.96
C PHE A 74 20.39 11.64 -26.39
N GLU A 75 19.88 10.71 -27.20
CA GLU A 75 20.24 10.56 -28.61
C GLU A 75 19.91 11.83 -29.41
N THR A 76 18.71 12.38 -29.18
CA THR A 76 18.27 13.63 -29.78
C THR A 76 19.20 14.77 -29.36
N PHE A 77 19.46 14.91 -28.07
CA PHE A 77 20.32 15.96 -27.53
C PHE A 77 21.75 15.90 -28.08
N TYR A 78 22.35 14.71 -28.14
CA TYR A 78 23.67 14.51 -28.74
C TYR A 78 23.70 14.90 -30.22
N ARG A 79 22.66 14.52 -30.98
CA ARG A 79 22.53 14.88 -32.39
C ARG A 79 22.41 16.39 -32.58
N LEU A 80 21.74 17.10 -31.68
CA LEU A 80 21.62 18.56 -31.72
C LEU A 80 22.95 19.27 -31.41
N ILE A 81 23.77 18.72 -30.52
CA ILE A 81 25.07 19.31 -30.16
C ILE A 81 26.12 19.10 -31.24
N ASN A 82 26.14 17.92 -31.86
CA ASN A 82 27.18 17.53 -32.82
C ASN A 82 26.79 17.78 -34.29
N LYS A 83 25.76 18.59 -34.51
CA LYS A 83 25.31 19.01 -35.83
C LYS A 83 25.50 20.50 -35.97
#